data_AF-A0A9N9BKG4-F1
#
_entry.id   AF-A0A9N9BKG4-F1
#
_cell.length_a   1.000
_cell.length_b   1.000
_cell.length_c   1.000
_cell.angle_alpha   90.00
_cell.angle_beta   90.00
_cell.angle_gamma   90.00
#
_symmetry.space_group_name_H-M   'P 1'
#
loop_
_entity.id
_entity.type
_entity.pdbx_description
1 polymer ?
#
loop_
_entity_poly.entity_id
_entity_poly.type
_entity_poly.pdbx_seq_one_letter_code
_entity_poly.pdbx_strand_id
1 'polypeptide(L)'
;MSVSSPNQTWRDSLNDNPILQNVRKFLSYFPLKLNKPLYKSRDLLCSRLYIWGPDWKNQEISFDQECLKWQTYLKFIGEDFEVKYSNEPLMSPSGKLPVLILPTGEVLVDEKIVDYAKENKSNKLGELTNQEHQADSEAFIALADTKLRHVLLYTLWCEPEYESITWGKYGKSYAKPLNRLLMYQAKNAAIKEMLTRRPILNREEIYQEAADALKAFSVALADKNYFFDERFYT
;
A
#
# COMPACT_ATOMS: atom_id res chain seq x y z
N MET A 1 -10.89 21.07 22.54
CA MET A 1 -10.80 22.53 22.30
C MET A 1 -10.61 22.74 20.81
N SER A 2 -11.71 22.92 20.08
CA SER A 2 -11.72 23.23 18.65
C SER A 2 -11.35 24.69 18.45
N VAL A 3 -10.20 24.94 17.82
CA VAL A 3 -9.80 26.29 17.39
C VAL A 3 -10.71 26.69 16.24
N SER A 4 -11.75 27.46 16.55
CA SER A 4 -12.56 28.16 15.55
C SER A 4 -11.65 29.14 14.81
N SER A 5 -11.44 28.89 13.52
CA SER A 5 -10.73 29.82 12.66
C SER A 5 -11.46 31.17 12.63
N PRO A 6 -10.75 32.31 12.68
CA PRO A 6 -11.39 33.62 12.67
C PRO A 6 -12.12 33.82 11.33
N ASN A 7 -13.41 34.19 11.43
CA ASN A 7 -14.33 34.47 10.33
C ASN A 7 -13.66 35.28 9.20
N GLN A 8 -13.71 34.75 7.98
CA GLN A 8 -13.22 35.41 6.76
C GLN A 8 -14.19 36.52 6.28
N THR A 9 -14.44 37.49 7.14
CA THR A 9 -15.46 38.55 6.98
C THR A 9 -15.31 39.40 5.72
N TRP A 10 -14.10 39.59 5.20
CA TRP A 10 -13.88 40.36 3.96
C TRP A 10 -14.15 39.57 2.67
N ARG A 11 -14.09 38.23 2.71
CA ARG A 11 -14.46 37.39 1.55
C ARG A 11 -15.97 37.30 1.42
N ASP A 12 -16.66 37.23 2.55
CA ASP A 12 -18.11 37.27 2.61
C ASP A 12 -18.64 38.64 2.11
N SER A 13 -18.00 39.75 2.51
CA SER A 13 -18.39 41.09 2.00
C SER A 13 -18.14 41.30 0.50
N LEU A 14 -17.15 40.62 -0.09
CA LEU A 14 -16.93 40.60 -1.55
C LEU A 14 -17.98 39.75 -2.29
N ASN A 15 -18.48 38.69 -1.65
CA ASN A 15 -19.53 37.84 -2.21
C ASN A 15 -20.91 38.53 -2.19
N ASP A 16 -21.14 39.43 -1.24
CA ASP A 16 -22.38 40.20 -1.10
C ASP A 16 -22.42 41.48 -1.96
N ASN A 17 -21.33 41.82 -2.65
CA ASN A 17 -21.29 43.00 -3.50
C ASN A 17 -22.13 42.78 -4.78
N PRO A 18 -23.17 43.59 -5.04
CA PRO A 18 -24.10 43.39 -6.15
C PRO A 18 -23.43 43.51 -7.54
N ILE A 19 -22.39 44.33 -7.66
CA ILE A 19 -21.63 44.48 -8.90
C ILE A 19 -20.85 43.20 -9.18
N LEU A 20 -20.19 42.64 -8.16
CA LEU A 20 -19.42 41.40 -8.30
C LEU A 20 -20.33 40.20 -8.59
N GLN A 21 -21.53 40.16 -8.01
CA GLN A 21 -22.54 39.14 -8.33
C GLN A 21 -22.99 39.23 -9.80
N ASN A 22 -23.25 40.44 -10.31
CA ASN A 22 -23.62 40.65 -11.71
C ASN A 22 -22.48 40.26 -12.67
N VAL A 23 -21.24 40.61 -12.34
CA VAL A 23 -20.06 40.22 -13.12
C VAL A 23 -19.86 38.70 -13.11
N ARG A 24 -20.03 38.02 -11.96
CA ARG A 24 -19.97 36.55 -11.90
C ARG A 24 -21.08 35.89 -12.70
N LYS A 25 -22.29 36.44 -12.66
CA LYS A 25 -23.43 35.98 -13.47
C LYS A 25 -23.19 36.18 -14.96
N PHE A 26 -22.51 37.24 -15.35
CA PHE A 26 -22.05 37.44 -16.73
C PHE A 26 -20.96 36.43 -17.11
N LEU A 27 -19.98 36.20 -16.23
CA LEU A 27 -18.87 35.28 -16.47
C LEU A 27 -19.30 33.81 -16.47
N SER A 28 -20.41 33.43 -15.82
CA SER A 28 -20.95 32.06 -15.87
C SER A 28 -21.49 31.66 -17.25
N TYR A 29 -21.73 32.62 -18.15
CA TYR A 29 -22.04 32.32 -19.56
C TYR A 29 -20.82 31.89 -20.37
N PHE A 30 -19.62 32.06 -19.82
CA PHE A 30 -18.38 31.60 -20.44
C PHE A 30 -17.96 30.24 -19.85
N PRO A 31 -17.45 29.32 -20.68
CA PRO A 31 -17.19 29.47 -22.12
C PRO A 31 -18.45 29.28 -23.00
N LEU A 32 -18.56 30.07 -24.07
CA LEU A 32 -19.69 30.07 -25.01
C LEU A 32 -19.91 28.73 -25.73
N LYS A 33 -18.87 27.90 -25.81
CA LYS A 33 -18.92 26.56 -26.41
C LYS A 33 -18.12 25.59 -25.56
N LEU A 34 -18.82 24.70 -24.87
CA LEU A 34 -18.23 23.55 -24.21
C LEU A 34 -18.10 22.42 -25.25
N ASN A 35 -16.88 22.17 -25.70
CA ASN A 35 -16.61 21.01 -26.54
C ASN A 35 -16.62 19.75 -25.69
N LYS A 36 -17.10 18.64 -26.27
CA LYS A 36 -16.95 17.31 -25.65
C LYS A 36 -15.45 16.99 -25.53
N PRO A 37 -15.04 16.23 -24.49
CA PRO A 37 -13.65 15.80 -24.38
C PRO A 37 -13.26 14.98 -25.61
N LEU A 38 -12.09 15.30 -26.19
CA LEU A 38 -11.56 14.59 -27.37
C LEU A 38 -11.21 13.14 -27.05
N TYR A 39 -10.90 12.87 -25.79
CA TYR A 39 -10.57 11.55 -25.28
C TYR A 39 -11.31 11.34 -23.96
N LYS A 40 -12.11 10.27 -23.90
CA LYS A 40 -12.61 9.74 -22.63
C LYS A 40 -11.73 8.54 -22.28
N SER A 41 -11.18 8.52 -21.06
CA SER A 41 -10.50 7.33 -20.57
C SER A 41 -11.46 6.13 -20.65
N ARG A 42 -10.92 4.94 -20.92
CA ARG A 42 -11.73 3.73 -20.82
C ARG A 42 -12.11 3.54 -19.35
N ASP A 43 -13.41 3.50 -19.10
CA ASP A 43 -13.93 3.18 -17.78
C ASP A 43 -13.44 1.76 -17.42
N LEU A 44 -12.98 1.59 -16.19
CA LEU A 44 -12.49 0.29 -15.72
C LEU A 44 -13.68 -0.61 -15.46
N LEU A 45 -13.67 -1.82 -16.01
CA LEU A 45 -14.76 -2.81 -15.81
C LEU A 45 -14.73 -3.44 -14.42
N CYS A 46 -13.54 -3.57 -13.83
CA CYS A 46 -13.30 -4.08 -12.48
C CYS A 46 -12.13 -3.33 -11.83
N SER A 47 -11.98 -3.53 -10.53
CA SER A 47 -10.86 -3.00 -9.75
C SER A 47 -9.52 -3.51 -10.33
N ARG A 48 -8.48 -2.67 -10.37
CA ARG A 48 -7.14 -3.06 -10.83
C ARG A 48 -6.12 -2.90 -9.73
N LEU A 49 -5.44 -3.99 -9.37
CA LEU A 49 -4.34 -3.98 -8.43
C LEU A 49 -3.02 -3.94 -9.20
N TYR A 50 -2.28 -2.86 -9.04
CA TYR A 50 -0.96 -2.72 -9.62
C TYR A 50 0.12 -3.10 -8.62
N ILE A 51 0.99 -4.03 -9.02
CA ILE A 51 1.98 -4.69 -8.16
C ILE A 51 3.34 -4.86 -8.85
N TRP A 52 4.34 -5.28 -8.07
CA TRP A 52 5.58 -5.86 -8.59
C TRP A 52 5.33 -7.27 -9.14
N GLY A 53 5.94 -7.62 -10.28
CA GLY A 53 5.87 -8.99 -10.83
C GLY A 53 6.29 -9.11 -12.30
N PRO A 54 6.03 -10.26 -12.93
CA PRO A 54 5.59 -11.52 -12.30
C PRO A 54 6.72 -12.23 -11.53
N ASP A 55 6.36 -13.11 -10.60
CA ASP A 55 7.31 -14.01 -9.93
C ASP A 55 7.57 -15.31 -10.74
N TRP A 56 8.25 -16.27 -10.11
CA TRP A 56 8.62 -17.58 -10.67
C TRP A 56 7.46 -18.30 -11.40
N LYS A 57 7.76 -18.88 -12.57
CA LYS A 57 6.84 -19.69 -13.41
C LYS A 57 5.59 -18.95 -13.97
N ASN A 58 5.66 -17.64 -14.22
CA ASN A 58 4.54 -16.87 -14.79
C ASN A 58 3.26 -16.93 -13.93
N GLN A 59 3.40 -17.16 -12.63
CA GLN A 59 2.26 -17.09 -11.73
C GLN A 59 1.82 -15.64 -11.56
N GLU A 60 0.53 -15.44 -11.29
CA GLU A 60 -0.03 -14.10 -11.09
C GLU A 60 0.42 -13.41 -9.78
N ILE A 61 1.39 -14.00 -9.09
CA ILE A 61 1.80 -13.64 -7.73
C ILE A 61 2.94 -12.62 -7.77
N SER A 62 2.90 -11.64 -6.87
CA SER A 62 4.00 -10.70 -6.68
C SER A 62 5.17 -11.34 -5.93
N PHE A 63 6.40 -11.02 -6.35
CA PHE A 63 7.61 -11.35 -5.59
C PHE A 63 7.88 -10.41 -4.41
N ASP A 64 7.24 -9.24 -4.39
CA ASP A 64 7.34 -8.25 -3.32
C ASP A 64 6.33 -8.53 -2.20
N GLN A 65 6.80 -8.44 -0.95
CA GLN A 65 6.03 -8.80 0.26
C GLN A 65 4.79 -7.93 0.46
N GLU A 66 4.89 -6.60 0.28
CA GLU A 66 3.74 -5.71 0.49
C GLU A 66 2.68 -5.93 -0.59
N CYS A 67 3.13 -6.08 -1.83
CA CYS A 67 2.24 -6.43 -2.94
C CYS A 67 1.53 -7.77 -2.72
N LEU A 68 2.25 -8.78 -2.23
CA LEU A 68 1.69 -10.10 -1.92
C LEU A 68 0.68 -10.03 -0.76
N LYS A 69 0.97 -9.24 0.29
CA LYS A 69 0.07 -9.01 1.42
C LYS A 69 -1.29 -8.50 0.94
N TRP A 70 -1.30 -7.43 0.16
CA TRP A 70 -2.54 -6.83 -0.33
C TRP A 70 -3.25 -7.69 -1.39
N GLN A 71 -2.49 -8.35 -2.27
CA GLN A 71 -3.06 -9.30 -3.21
C GLN A 71 -3.81 -10.43 -2.50
N THR A 72 -3.23 -10.96 -1.42
CA THR A 72 -3.83 -12.03 -0.62
C THR A 72 -5.04 -11.52 0.17
N TYR A 73 -4.90 -10.35 0.79
CA TYR A 73 -5.99 -9.71 1.53
C TYR A 73 -7.24 -9.48 0.66
N LEU A 74 -7.06 -8.90 -0.54
CA LEU A 74 -8.16 -8.65 -1.48
C LEU A 74 -8.82 -9.95 -1.96
N LYS A 75 -8.04 -11.02 -2.13
CA LYS A 75 -8.58 -12.35 -2.47
C LYS A 75 -9.40 -12.93 -1.31
N PHE A 76 -8.94 -12.79 -0.07
CA PHE A 76 -9.66 -13.31 1.11
C PHE A 76 -10.99 -12.59 1.35
N ILE A 77 -11.06 -11.28 1.11
CA ILE A 77 -12.34 -10.55 1.16
C ILE A 77 -13.20 -10.78 -0.10
N GLY A 78 -12.76 -11.63 -1.04
CA GLY A 78 -13.47 -11.96 -2.27
C GLY A 78 -13.79 -10.74 -3.14
N GLU A 79 -12.84 -9.81 -3.26
CA GLU A 79 -12.88 -8.71 -4.23
C GLU A 79 -12.48 -9.23 -5.62
N ASP A 80 -13.22 -8.82 -6.65
CA ASP A 80 -12.89 -9.14 -8.04
C ASP A 80 -11.98 -8.05 -8.60
N PHE A 81 -10.72 -8.39 -8.81
CA PHE A 81 -9.73 -7.45 -9.29
C PHE A 81 -8.79 -8.07 -10.32
N GLU A 82 -8.38 -7.25 -11.28
CA GLU A 82 -7.38 -7.60 -12.27
C GLU A 82 -5.99 -7.19 -11.77
N VAL A 83 -5.03 -8.13 -11.84
CA VAL A 83 -3.63 -7.87 -11.50
C VAL A 83 -2.91 -7.21 -12.68
N LYS A 84 -2.18 -6.13 -12.42
CA LYS A 84 -1.31 -5.46 -13.39
C LYS A 84 0.11 -5.29 -12.86
N TYR A 85 1.10 -5.71 -13.63
CA TYR A 85 2.50 -5.48 -13.29
C TYR A 85 2.93 -4.11 -13.80
N SER A 86 2.97 -3.11 -12.91
CA SER A 86 3.56 -1.81 -13.27
C SER A 86 5.08 -1.86 -13.16
N ASN A 87 5.62 -2.56 -12.16
CA ASN A 87 7.04 -2.54 -11.80
C ASN A 87 7.62 -1.12 -11.70
N GLU A 88 6.77 -0.15 -11.37
CA GLU A 88 7.10 1.26 -11.31
C GLU A 88 6.43 1.87 -10.06
N PRO A 89 7.19 2.11 -8.98
CA PRO A 89 6.65 2.62 -7.74
C PRO A 89 6.11 4.05 -7.85
N LEU A 90 6.64 4.86 -8.78
CA LEU A 90 6.18 6.24 -9.00
C LEU A 90 4.80 6.33 -9.66
N MET A 91 4.23 5.21 -10.10
CA MET A 91 2.85 5.16 -10.55
C MET A 91 1.87 5.36 -9.38
N SER A 92 2.28 5.06 -8.15
CA SER A 92 1.49 5.31 -6.95
C SER A 92 1.73 6.71 -6.40
N PRO A 93 0.69 7.42 -5.92
CA PRO A 93 0.85 8.71 -5.24
C PRO A 93 1.79 8.66 -4.02
N SER A 94 1.92 7.48 -3.38
CA SER A 94 2.83 7.29 -2.24
C SER A 94 4.28 7.01 -2.67
N GLY A 95 4.54 6.82 -3.97
CA GLY A 95 5.82 6.35 -4.48
C GLY A 95 6.13 4.90 -4.08
N LYS A 96 5.11 4.09 -3.76
CA LYS A 96 5.24 2.67 -3.39
C LYS A 96 4.11 1.84 -4.00
N LEU A 97 4.42 0.61 -4.38
CA LEU A 97 3.43 -0.41 -4.73
C LEU A 97 3.11 -1.25 -3.49
N PRO A 98 1.90 -1.82 -3.40
CA PRO A 98 0.84 -1.86 -4.43
C PRO A 98 -0.08 -0.64 -4.42
N VAL A 99 -0.84 -0.47 -5.51
CA VAL A 99 -1.94 0.52 -5.61
C VAL A 99 -3.18 -0.12 -6.23
N LEU A 100 -4.33 0.11 -5.61
CA LEU A 100 -5.62 -0.36 -6.09
C LEU A 100 -6.37 0.80 -6.75
N ILE A 101 -6.80 0.61 -8.00
CA ILE A 101 -7.61 1.59 -8.74
C ILE A 101 -9.00 1.01 -8.94
N LEU A 102 -10.02 1.68 -8.43
CA LEU A 102 -11.41 1.24 -8.51
C LEU A 102 -12.06 1.64 -9.86
N PRO A 103 -13.19 0.99 -10.24
CA PRO A 103 -14.00 1.40 -11.40
C PRO A 103 -14.41 2.87 -11.41
N THR A 104 -14.58 3.46 -10.22
CA THR A 104 -14.90 4.88 -10.01
C THR A 104 -13.77 5.84 -10.36
N GLY A 105 -12.55 5.32 -10.56
CA GLY A 105 -11.33 6.10 -10.75
C GLY A 105 -10.62 6.47 -9.45
N GLU A 106 -11.13 6.05 -8.31
CA GLU A 106 -10.49 6.26 -7.01
C GLU A 106 -9.21 5.43 -6.89
N VAL A 107 -8.19 6.04 -6.29
CA VAL A 107 -6.86 5.45 -6.10
C VAL A 107 -6.65 5.19 -4.61
N LEU A 108 -6.54 3.92 -4.24
CA LEU A 108 -6.41 3.45 -2.87
C LEU A 108 -5.01 2.88 -2.62
N VAL A 109 -4.44 3.25 -1.48
CA VAL A 109 -3.09 2.88 -1.04
C VAL A 109 -3.12 2.63 0.46
N ASP A 110 -2.36 1.65 0.95
CA ASP A 110 -2.19 1.33 2.37
C ASP A 110 -3.54 1.20 3.12
N GLU A 111 -3.72 1.95 4.21
CA GLU A 111 -4.90 1.92 5.09
C GLU A 111 -6.22 2.15 4.33
N LYS A 112 -6.20 2.94 3.26
CA LYS A 112 -7.39 3.20 2.45
C LYS A 112 -7.96 1.93 1.79
N ILE A 113 -7.12 0.92 1.56
CA ILE A 113 -7.57 -0.38 1.05
C ILE A 113 -8.35 -1.12 2.15
N VAL A 114 -7.93 -1.00 3.42
CA VAL A 114 -8.66 -1.57 4.57
C VAL A 114 -10.00 -0.87 4.76
N ASP A 115 -10.00 0.47 4.72
CA ASP A 115 -11.23 1.25 4.89
C ASP A 115 -12.25 0.89 3.80
N TYR A 116 -11.79 0.83 2.55
CA TYR A 116 -12.59 0.34 1.43
C TYR A 116 -13.16 -1.07 1.66
N ALA A 117 -12.32 -2.00 2.15
CA ALA A 117 -12.73 -3.36 2.42
C ALA A 117 -13.78 -3.45 3.55
N LYS A 118 -13.61 -2.65 4.61
CA LYS A 118 -14.57 -2.57 5.73
C LYS A 118 -15.91 -2.01 5.27
N GLU A 119 -15.92 -0.97 4.44
CA GLU A 119 -17.14 -0.34 3.97
C GLU A 119 -17.92 -1.22 2.98
N ASN A 120 -17.22 -1.91 2.07
CA ASN A 120 -17.85 -2.60 0.94
C ASN A 120 -17.95 -4.12 1.09
N LYS A 121 -17.15 -4.73 1.99
CA LYS A 121 -17.00 -6.19 2.12
C LYS A 121 -16.94 -6.68 3.57
N SER A 122 -17.43 -5.90 4.54
CA SER A 122 -17.45 -6.26 5.98
C SER A 122 -17.94 -7.69 6.24
N ASN A 123 -18.99 -8.13 5.53
CA ASN A 123 -19.60 -9.44 5.74
C ASN A 123 -18.77 -10.65 5.26
N LYS A 124 -17.64 -10.43 4.55
CA LYS A 124 -16.81 -11.51 3.99
C LYS A 124 -15.57 -11.82 4.81
N LEU A 125 -15.11 -10.87 5.63
CA LEU A 125 -13.98 -11.07 6.51
C LEU A 125 -14.51 -11.68 7.82
N GLY A 126 -13.99 -12.84 8.23
CA GLY A 126 -14.30 -13.38 9.55
C GLY A 126 -13.83 -12.41 10.63
N GLU A 127 -14.72 -12.03 11.54
CA GLU A 127 -14.35 -11.23 12.70
C GLU A 127 -13.93 -12.15 13.84
N LEU A 128 -12.76 -11.88 14.44
CA LEU A 128 -12.36 -12.52 15.68
C LEU A 128 -13.35 -12.12 16.77
N THR A 129 -14.17 -13.08 17.22
CA THR A 129 -15.25 -12.77 18.18
C THR A 129 -14.70 -12.63 19.61
N ASN A 130 -13.54 -13.23 19.90
CA ASN A 130 -12.87 -13.14 21.20
C ASN A 130 -11.90 -11.95 21.24
N GLN A 131 -12.09 -11.05 22.23
CA GLN A 131 -11.20 -9.91 22.47
C GLN A 131 -9.76 -10.32 22.75
N GLU A 132 -9.53 -11.46 23.42
CA GLU A 132 -8.19 -11.98 23.68
C GLU A 132 -7.49 -12.37 22.37
N HIS A 133 -8.19 -13.08 21.48
CA HIS A 133 -7.66 -13.46 20.17
C HIS A 133 -7.37 -12.23 19.29
N GLN A 134 -8.19 -11.18 19.41
CA GLN A 134 -7.94 -9.92 18.71
C GLN A 134 -6.64 -9.25 19.19
N ALA A 135 -6.45 -9.15 20.51
CA ALA A 135 -5.23 -8.57 21.08
C ALA A 135 -3.99 -9.40 20.71
N ASP A 136 -4.08 -10.72 20.74
CA ASP A 136 -3.00 -11.62 20.32
C ASP A 136 -2.68 -11.46 18.83
N SER A 137 -3.71 -11.35 17.98
CA SER A 137 -3.55 -11.11 16.54
C SER A 137 -2.79 -9.81 16.27
N GLU A 138 -3.17 -8.72 16.94
CA GLU A 138 -2.48 -7.43 16.85
C GLU A 138 -1.02 -7.53 17.30
N ALA A 139 -0.74 -8.27 18.37
CA ALA A 139 0.62 -8.52 18.84
C ALA A 139 1.46 -9.31 17.81
N PHE A 140 0.89 -10.33 17.17
CA PHE A 140 1.56 -11.09 16.12
C PHE A 140 1.80 -10.27 14.85
N ILE A 141 0.85 -9.42 14.45
CA ILE A 141 1.04 -8.49 13.32
C ILE A 141 2.19 -7.53 13.63
N ALA A 142 2.21 -6.94 14.83
CA ALA A 142 3.31 -6.07 15.27
C ALA A 142 4.66 -6.82 15.30
N LEU A 143 4.67 -8.09 15.72
CA LEU A 143 5.86 -8.93 15.70
C LEU A 143 6.38 -9.18 14.27
N ALA A 144 5.49 -9.47 13.32
CA ALA A 144 5.85 -9.62 11.91
C ALA A 144 6.42 -8.32 11.34
N ASP A 145 5.75 -7.19 11.58
CA ASP A 145 6.16 -5.88 11.08
C ASP A 145 7.45 -5.37 11.72
N THR A 146 7.79 -5.83 12.93
CA THR A 146 9.02 -5.41 13.63
C THR A 146 10.21 -6.32 13.40
N LYS A 147 10.00 -7.64 13.29
CA LYS A 147 11.09 -8.62 13.22
C LYS A 147 11.26 -9.19 11.82
N LEU A 148 10.16 -9.72 11.25
CA LEU A 148 10.20 -10.39 9.94
C LEU A 148 10.42 -9.39 8.80
N ARG A 149 9.76 -8.24 8.84
CA ARG A 149 9.99 -7.17 7.87
C ARG A 149 11.42 -6.64 7.91
N HIS A 150 12.00 -6.50 9.11
CA HIS A 150 13.38 -6.05 9.29
C HIS A 150 14.38 -7.02 8.68
N VAL A 151 14.29 -8.31 8.99
CA VAL A 151 15.21 -9.31 8.41
C VAL A 151 15.02 -9.41 6.90
N LEU A 152 13.79 -9.28 6.38
CA LEU A 152 13.54 -9.30 4.95
C LEU A 152 14.24 -8.12 4.24
N LEU A 153 14.06 -6.90 4.76
CA LEU A 153 14.72 -5.71 4.21
C LEU A 153 16.26 -5.83 4.27
N TYR A 154 16.78 -6.34 5.40
CA TYR A 154 18.21 -6.58 5.55
C TYR A 154 18.72 -7.59 4.52
N THR A 155 18.02 -8.72 4.37
CA THR A 155 18.39 -9.79 3.42
C THR A 155 18.35 -9.27 1.98
N LEU A 156 17.32 -8.50 1.60
CA LEU A 156 17.17 -8.02 0.23
C LEU A 156 18.19 -6.94 -0.15
N TRP A 157 18.49 -6.01 0.76
CA TRP A 157 19.21 -4.78 0.42
C TRP A 157 20.62 -4.68 1.01
N CYS A 158 20.92 -5.39 2.10
CA CYS A 158 22.20 -5.31 2.80
C CYS A 158 23.10 -6.52 2.55
N GLU A 159 22.54 -7.71 2.31
CA GLU A 159 23.34 -8.91 2.03
C GLU A 159 23.93 -8.90 0.61
N PRO A 160 25.26 -9.06 0.47
CA PRO A 160 25.91 -9.04 -0.85
C PRO A 160 25.53 -10.26 -1.70
N GLU A 161 25.21 -11.39 -1.07
CA GLU A 161 24.82 -12.64 -1.75
C GLU A 161 23.54 -12.46 -2.60
N TYR A 162 22.60 -11.65 -2.11
CA TYR A 162 21.32 -11.41 -2.76
C TYR A 162 21.29 -10.15 -3.64
N GLU A 163 22.34 -9.31 -3.61
CA GLU A 163 22.37 -8.02 -4.30
C GLU A 163 22.06 -8.18 -5.80
N SER A 164 22.71 -9.13 -6.47
CA SER A 164 22.50 -9.37 -7.91
C SER A 164 21.07 -9.77 -8.26
N ILE A 165 20.42 -10.54 -7.38
CA ILE A 165 19.05 -11.04 -7.55
C ILE A 165 18.06 -9.89 -7.29
N THR A 166 18.18 -9.20 -6.16
CA THR A 166 17.30 -8.09 -5.79
C THR A 166 17.37 -6.97 -6.83
N TRP A 167 18.58 -6.53 -7.20
CA TRP A 167 18.75 -5.47 -8.18
C TRP A 167 18.29 -5.90 -9.58
N GLY A 168 18.48 -7.18 -9.91
CA GLY A 168 17.96 -7.78 -11.13
C GLY A 168 16.43 -7.80 -11.18
N LYS A 169 15.74 -8.00 -10.05
CA LYS A 169 14.27 -7.98 -9.99
C LYS A 169 13.70 -6.55 -10.02
N TYR A 170 14.12 -5.69 -9.10
CA TYR A 170 13.56 -4.34 -8.95
C TYR A 170 14.12 -3.34 -9.97
N GLY A 171 15.33 -3.55 -10.50
CA GLY A 171 16.01 -2.61 -11.38
C GLY A 171 15.89 -2.91 -12.88
N LYS A 172 15.28 -4.03 -13.27
CA LYS A 172 15.26 -4.53 -14.67
C LYS A 172 14.66 -3.54 -15.67
N SER A 173 13.66 -2.77 -15.23
CA SER A 173 12.92 -1.83 -16.07
C SER A 173 13.74 -0.62 -16.49
N TYR A 174 14.84 -0.32 -15.77
CA TYR A 174 15.61 0.89 -15.98
C TYR A 174 16.90 0.62 -16.79
N ALA A 175 17.24 1.56 -17.67
CA ALA A 175 18.51 1.52 -18.40
C ALA A 175 19.70 1.73 -17.46
N LYS A 176 20.86 1.17 -17.81
CA LYS A 176 22.12 1.48 -17.14
C LYS A 176 22.60 2.87 -17.57
N PRO A 177 23.16 3.71 -16.66
CA PRO A 177 23.47 3.45 -15.26
C PRO A 177 22.36 3.86 -14.26
N LEU A 178 21.22 4.36 -14.74
CA LEU A 178 20.12 4.84 -13.90
C LEU A 178 19.62 3.76 -12.94
N ASN A 179 19.52 2.51 -13.40
CA ASN A 179 19.11 1.38 -12.57
C ASN A 179 19.94 1.28 -11.27
N ARG A 180 21.27 1.43 -11.36
CA ARG A 180 22.18 1.35 -10.22
C ARG A 180 21.95 2.50 -9.23
N LEU A 181 21.72 3.71 -9.73
CA LEU A 181 21.40 4.86 -8.88
C LEU A 181 20.08 4.62 -8.12
N LEU A 182 19.05 4.14 -8.81
CA LEU A 182 17.75 3.84 -8.20
C LEU A 182 17.84 2.70 -7.17
N MET A 183 18.62 1.66 -7.45
CA MET A 183 18.83 0.57 -6.48
C MET A 183 19.60 1.02 -5.23
N TYR A 184 20.57 1.94 -5.36
CA TYR A 184 21.19 2.57 -4.19
C TYR A 184 20.21 3.44 -3.40
N GLN A 185 19.32 4.17 -4.07
CA GLN A 185 18.28 4.93 -3.38
C GLN A 185 17.31 4.01 -2.62
N ALA A 186 16.89 2.91 -3.23
CA ALA A 186 16.04 1.91 -2.59
C ALA A 186 16.74 1.24 -1.38
N LYS A 187 18.02 0.86 -1.53
CA LYS A 187 18.85 0.37 -0.42
C LYS A 187 18.93 1.38 0.72
N ASN A 188 19.20 2.65 0.43
CA ASN A 188 19.28 3.69 1.44
C ASN A 188 17.93 3.92 2.14
N ALA A 189 16.82 3.84 1.41
CA ALA A 189 15.48 3.93 1.99
C ALA A 189 15.20 2.76 2.94
N ALA A 190 15.55 1.52 2.55
CA ALA A 190 15.42 0.35 3.40
C ALA A 190 16.28 0.45 4.66
N ILE A 191 17.54 0.91 4.54
CA ILE A 191 18.43 1.14 5.69
C ILE A 191 17.83 2.20 6.62
N LYS A 192 17.32 3.31 6.08
CA LYS A 192 16.69 4.38 6.87
C LYS A 192 15.45 3.88 7.62
N GLU A 193 14.62 3.07 6.96
CA GLU A 193 13.47 2.43 7.60
C GLU A 193 13.92 1.55 8.76
N MET A 194 14.92 0.70 8.54
CA MET A 194 15.43 -0.19 9.58
C MET A 194 16.04 0.58 10.76
N LEU A 195 16.79 1.66 10.49
CA LEU A 195 17.41 2.52 11.49
C LEU A 195 16.41 3.37 12.30
N THR A 196 15.17 3.48 11.84
CA THR A 196 14.12 4.18 12.62
C THR A 196 13.77 3.41 13.90
N ARG A 197 13.99 2.08 13.92
CA ARG A 197 13.66 1.21 15.05
C ARG A 197 14.87 0.82 15.91
N ARG A 198 16.08 0.92 15.37
CA ARG A 198 17.32 0.55 16.06
C ARG A 198 18.49 1.45 15.62
N PRO A 199 19.43 1.77 16.51
CA PRO A 199 20.54 2.66 16.17
C PRO A 199 21.60 2.02 15.27
N ILE A 200 21.77 0.70 15.36
CA ILE A 200 22.82 -0.06 14.66
C ILE A 200 22.19 -1.30 14.01
N LEU A 201 22.63 -1.63 12.80
CA LEU A 201 22.24 -2.85 12.10
C LEU A 201 23.29 -3.93 12.35
N ASN A 202 23.04 -4.81 13.31
CA ASN A 202 23.84 -6.01 13.54
C ASN A 202 23.18 -7.21 12.84
N ARG A 203 23.92 -7.87 11.94
CA ARG A 203 23.47 -9.05 11.21
C ARG A 203 22.96 -10.14 12.15
N GLU A 204 23.79 -10.59 13.07
CA GLU A 204 23.52 -11.75 13.93
C GLU A 204 22.26 -11.53 14.78
N GLU A 205 22.14 -10.33 15.36
CA GLU A 205 20.98 -9.92 16.14
C GLU A 205 19.69 -9.90 15.30
N ILE A 206 19.72 -9.32 14.10
CA ILE A 206 18.55 -9.25 13.22
C ILE A 206 18.06 -10.64 12.85
N TYR A 207 18.96 -11.57 12.49
CA TYR A 207 18.58 -12.93 12.15
C TYR A 207 18.13 -13.74 13.37
N GLN A 208 18.75 -13.55 14.53
CA GLN A 208 18.35 -14.22 15.75
C GLN A 208 16.94 -13.79 16.19
N GLU A 209 16.66 -12.49 16.19
CA GLU A 209 15.32 -11.96 16.50
C GLU A 209 14.25 -12.50 15.53
N ALA A 210 14.57 -12.61 14.25
CA ALA A 210 13.67 -13.18 13.26
C ALA A 210 13.43 -14.68 13.51
N ALA A 211 14.48 -15.43 13.85
CA ALA A 211 14.36 -16.83 14.20
C ALA A 211 13.48 -17.03 15.44
N ASP A 212 13.62 -16.18 16.44
CA ASP A 212 12.79 -16.22 17.65
C ASP A 212 11.34 -15.82 17.36
N ALA A 213 11.11 -14.85 16.48
CA ALA A 213 9.77 -14.50 16.00
C ALA A 213 9.11 -15.68 15.26
N LEU A 214 9.83 -16.35 14.34
CA LEU A 214 9.33 -17.52 13.63
C LEU A 214 9.01 -18.69 14.58
N LYS A 215 9.83 -18.90 15.62
CA LYS A 215 9.50 -19.87 16.68
C LYS A 215 8.22 -19.50 17.40
N ALA A 216 8.01 -18.21 17.74
CA ALA A 216 6.78 -17.76 18.38
C ALA A 216 5.55 -18.01 17.49
N PHE A 217 5.63 -17.73 16.19
CA PHE A 217 4.58 -18.10 15.22
C PHE A 217 4.34 -19.60 15.16
N SER A 218 5.40 -20.40 15.13
CA SER A 218 5.28 -21.87 15.11
C SER A 218 4.61 -22.42 16.37
N VAL A 219 4.94 -21.88 17.55
CA VAL A 219 4.33 -22.30 18.82
C VAL A 219 2.86 -21.89 18.87
N ALA A 220 2.53 -20.69 18.40
CA ALA A 220 1.16 -20.19 18.39
C ALA A 220 0.27 -20.97 17.40
N LEU A 221 0.81 -21.39 16.26
CA LEU A 221 0.10 -22.23 15.30
C LEU A 221 -0.02 -23.68 15.79
N ALA A 222 1.01 -24.22 16.46
CA ALA A 222 1.06 -25.60 16.92
C ALA A 222 0.65 -26.59 15.80
N ASP A 223 -0.33 -27.46 16.06
CA ASP A 223 -0.88 -28.43 15.09
C ASP A 223 -2.14 -27.91 14.36
N LYS A 224 -2.46 -26.61 14.50
CA LYS A 224 -3.68 -26.00 13.94
C LYS A 224 -3.45 -25.60 12.48
N ASN A 225 -4.53 -25.66 11.69
CA ASN A 225 -4.48 -25.23 10.28
C ASN A 225 -4.53 -23.70 10.12
N TYR A 226 -5.09 -23.00 11.10
CA TYR A 226 -5.24 -21.54 11.10
C TYR A 226 -4.92 -20.99 12.49
N PHE A 227 -4.44 -19.74 12.54
CA PHE A 227 -4.32 -19.03 13.80
C PHE A 227 -5.70 -18.91 14.46
N PHE A 228 -5.74 -19.11 15.78
CA PHE A 228 -6.96 -19.02 16.59
C PHE A 228 -8.08 -20.02 16.24
N ASP A 229 -7.79 -21.07 15.45
CA ASP A 229 -8.77 -22.07 14.97
C ASP A 229 -9.93 -21.50 14.13
N GLU A 230 -9.83 -20.23 13.71
CA GLU A 230 -10.87 -19.55 12.95
C GLU A 230 -10.45 -19.40 11.49
N ARG A 231 -11.35 -19.77 10.57
CA ARG A 231 -11.14 -19.58 9.13
C ARG A 231 -11.54 -18.15 8.78
N PHE A 232 -10.56 -17.32 8.41
CA PHE A 232 -10.74 -15.88 8.15
C PHE A 232 -11.50 -15.52 6.87
N TYR A 233 -11.88 -16.51 6.05
CA TYR A 233 -12.59 -16.29 4.80
C TYR A 233 -13.58 -17.44 4.55
N THR A 234 -14.71 -17.12 3.91
CA THR A 234 -15.75 -18.08 3.50
C THR A 234 -15.55 -18.54 2.07
#